data_AF-A0A1X7SJF3-F1
#
_entry.id   AF-A0A1X7SJF3-F1
#
_cell.length_a   1.000
_cell.length_b   1.000
_cell.length_c   1.000
_cell.angle_alpha   90.00
_cell.angle_beta   90.00
_cell.angle_gamma   90.00
#
_symmetry.space_group_name_H-M   'P 1'
#
loop_
_entity.id
_entity.type
_entity.pdbx_description
1 polymer ?
#
loop_
_entity_poly.entity_id
_entity_poly.type
_entity_poly.pdbx_seq_one_letter_code
_entity_poly.pdbx_strand_id
1 'polypeptide(L)'
;MKRKYSRKSSKKAPVLTQEQLLEEAKKTEVENLASLEAYARMEAQKKTYKIKDHTISGPAIRYHSVTMPAFERDGGLTTEKYSRNFLVFTDTSTIPTSIFPTEKPTKPKSLYCKVTGLPAKYIDPLTKFPYSTAQAFKVIRDRYVKEKEEKCEERLQQLSDWLEEKKRLKIKQTR
;
A
#
# COMPACT_ATOMS: atom_id res chain seq x y z
N MET A 1 -40.18 -15.17 -25.58
CA MET A 1 -41.23 -16.16 -25.90
C MET A 1 -42.05 -16.46 -24.65
N LYS A 2 -43.34 -16.09 -24.59
CA LYS A 2 -44.20 -16.36 -23.43
C LYS A 2 -44.85 -17.74 -23.59
N ARG A 3 -44.57 -18.69 -22.68
CA ARG A 3 -45.23 -20.01 -22.64
C ARG A 3 -46.73 -19.81 -22.39
N LYS A 4 -47.55 -20.05 -23.42
CA LYS A 4 -49.01 -20.10 -23.29
C LYS A 4 -49.38 -21.40 -22.55
N TYR A 5 -49.83 -21.29 -21.31
CA TYR A 5 -50.44 -22.43 -20.64
C TYR A 5 -51.83 -22.68 -21.25
N SER A 6 -51.99 -23.84 -21.87
CA SER A 6 -53.29 -24.34 -22.34
C SER A 6 -54.19 -24.60 -21.13
N ARG A 7 -55.35 -23.93 -21.05
CA ARG A 7 -56.38 -24.23 -20.06
C ARG A 7 -57.01 -25.58 -20.44
N LYS A 8 -56.68 -26.64 -19.69
CA LYS A 8 -57.42 -27.91 -19.79
C LYS A 8 -58.88 -27.66 -19.47
N SER A 9 -59.78 -28.21 -20.28
CA SER A 9 -61.22 -28.16 -20.06
C SER A 9 -61.56 -28.76 -18.70
N SER A 10 -62.25 -27.99 -17.85
CA SER A 10 -62.74 -28.49 -16.56
C SER A 10 -63.83 -29.53 -16.83
N LYS A 11 -63.52 -30.82 -16.67
CA LYS A 11 -64.56 -31.84 -16.52
C LYS A 11 -65.41 -31.41 -15.31
N LYS A 12 -66.73 -31.29 -15.49
CA LYS A 12 -67.66 -30.99 -14.39
C LYS A 12 -67.50 -32.11 -13.35
N ALA A 13 -67.00 -31.77 -12.16
CA ALA A 13 -66.90 -32.74 -11.07
C ALA A 13 -68.31 -33.27 -10.76
N PRO A 14 -68.49 -34.58 -10.49
CA PRO A 14 -69.77 -35.12 -10.05
C PRO A 14 -70.27 -34.34 -8.83
N VAL A 15 -71.55 -33.96 -8.82
CA VAL A 15 -72.15 -33.31 -7.65
C VAL A 15 -72.30 -34.36 -6.57
N LEU A 16 -71.40 -34.29 -5.59
CA LEU A 16 -71.31 -35.23 -4.47
C LEU A 16 -72.53 -35.03 -3.55
N THR A 17 -73.09 -36.12 -3.02
CA THR A 17 -74.24 -36.00 -2.10
C THR A 17 -73.80 -35.33 -0.80
N GLN A 18 -74.75 -34.75 -0.05
CA GLN A 18 -74.43 -34.04 1.19
C GLN A 18 -73.73 -34.95 2.22
N GLU A 19 -74.09 -36.23 2.28
CA GLU A 19 -73.45 -37.22 3.16
C GLU A 19 -71.98 -37.46 2.78
N GLN A 20 -71.71 -37.61 1.49
CA GLN A 20 -70.37 -37.83 0.97
C GLN A 20 -69.47 -36.59 1.17
N LEU A 21 -70.02 -35.37 1.05
CA LEU A 21 -69.34 -34.12 1.41
C LEU A 21 -68.95 -34.10 2.90
N LEU A 22 -69.85 -34.56 3.77
CA LEU A 22 -69.58 -34.63 5.21
C LEU A 22 -68.52 -35.69 5.54
N GLU A 23 -68.48 -36.82 4.84
CA GLU A 23 -67.42 -37.83 5.00
C GLU A 23 -66.06 -37.34 4.52
N GLU A 24 -66.01 -36.62 3.40
CA GLU A 24 -64.79 -35.99 2.90
C GLU A 24 -64.30 -34.90 3.85
N ALA A 25 -65.21 -34.08 4.38
CA ALA A 25 -64.91 -33.07 5.40
C ALA A 25 -64.28 -33.70 6.66
N LYS A 26 -64.82 -34.84 7.14
CA LYS A 26 -64.23 -35.56 8.28
C LYS A 26 -62.82 -36.08 8.00
N LYS A 27 -62.55 -36.62 6.81
CA LYS A 27 -61.21 -37.11 6.43
C LYS A 27 -60.21 -35.96 6.33
N THR A 28 -60.60 -34.89 5.66
CA THR A 28 -59.77 -33.69 5.53
C THR A 28 -59.51 -33.00 6.87
N GLU A 29 -60.47 -33.01 7.80
CA GLU A 29 -60.25 -32.52 9.17
C GLU A 29 -59.12 -33.30 9.86
N VAL A 30 -59.13 -34.63 9.78
CA VAL A 30 -58.06 -35.48 10.35
C VAL A 30 -56.71 -35.19 9.69
N GLU A 31 -56.68 -35.05 8.37
CA GLU A 31 -55.45 -34.73 7.62
C GLU A 31 -54.92 -33.31 7.94
N ASN A 32 -55.82 -32.35 8.11
CA ASN A 32 -55.49 -30.98 8.48
C ASN A 32 -54.95 -30.90 9.91
N LEU A 33 -55.57 -31.61 10.86
CA LEU A 33 -55.09 -31.71 12.24
C LEU A 33 -53.68 -32.32 12.29
N ALA A 34 -53.46 -33.44 11.59
CA ALA A 34 -52.15 -34.07 11.49
C ALA A 34 -51.10 -33.14 10.85
N SER A 35 -51.50 -32.39 9.83
CA SER A 35 -50.63 -31.40 9.17
C SER A 35 -50.28 -30.25 10.12
N LEU A 36 -51.26 -29.72 10.87
CA LEU A 36 -51.04 -28.67 11.86
C LEU A 36 -50.10 -29.12 12.97
N GLU A 37 -50.26 -30.34 13.48
CA GLU A 37 -49.34 -30.91 14.47
C GLU A 37 -47.92 -31.07 13.93
N ALA A 38 -47.77 -31.51 12.67
CA ALA A 38 -46.46 -31.59 12.01
C ALA A 38 -45.81 -30.21 11.87
N TYR A 39 -46.56 -29.18 11.47
CA TYR A 39 -46.07 -27.81 11.41
C TYR A 39 -45.64 -27.30 12.79
N ALA A 40 -46.44 -27.54 13.84
CA ALA A 40 -46.12 -27.14 15.20
C ALA A 40 -44.81 -27.82 15.69
N ARG A 41 -44.62 -29.12 15.39
CA ARG A 41 -43.36 -29.84 15.68
C ARG A 41 -42.17 -29.23 14.93
N MET A 42 -42.33 -28.92 13.65
CA MET A 42 -41.26 -28.31 12.84
C MET A 42 -40.90 -26.90 13.33
N GLU A 43 -41.87 -26.09 13.74
CA GLU A 43 -41.60 -24.78 14.34
C GLU A 43 -40.91 -24.88 15.70
N ALA A 44 -41.34 -25.83 16.56
CA ALA A 44 -40.67 -26.09 17.83
C ALA A 44 -39.21 -26.51 17.60
N GLN A 45 -38.94 -27.40 16.64
CA GLN A 45 -37.58 -27.79 16.28
C GLN A 45 -36.74 -26.61 15.76
N LYS A 46 -37.30 -25.75 14.91
CA LYS A 46 -36.60 -24.53 14.44
C LYS A 46 -36.26 -23.57 15.59
N LYS A 47 -37.15 -23.43 16.59
CA LYS A 47 -36.88 -22.62 17.79
C LYS A 47 -35.79 -23.22 18.67
N THR A 48 -35.63 -24.54 18.68
CA THR A 48 -34.53 -25.22 19.42
C THR A 48 -33.18 -25.11 18.72
N TYR A 49 -33.17 -24.98 17.39
CA TYR A 49 -31.94 -24.86 16.61
C TYR A 49 -31.36 -23.46 16.72
N LYS A 50 -30.50 -23.24 17.72
CA LYS A 50 -29.67 -22.04 17.80
C LYS A 50 -28.52 -22.17 16.82
N ILE A 51 -28.45 -21.26 15.84
CA ILE A 51 -27.26 -21.11 15.01
C ILE A 51 -26.11 -20.76 15.98
N LYS A 52 -25.10 -21.63 16.03
CA LYS A 52 -23.88 -21.35 16.78
C LYS A 52 -22.98 -20.49 15.90
N ASP A 53 -22.90 -19.20 16.19
CA ASP A 53 -21.91 -18.34 15.56
C ASP A 53 -20.52 -18.80 16.00
N HIS A 54 -19.66 -19.08 15.03
CA HIS A 54 -18.27 -19.38 15.28
C HIS A 54 -17.56 -18.07 15.61
N THR A 55 -17.47 -17.74 16.90
CA THR A 55 -16.61 -16.65 17.33
C THR A 55 -15.16 -17.06 17.06
N ILE A 56 -14.48 -16.32 16.19
CA ILE A 56 -13.04 -16.49 15.97
C ILE A 56 -12.34 -16.31 17.32
N SER A 57 -11.86 -17.41 17.88
CA SER A 57 -11.21 -17.43 19.19
C SER A 57 -9.70 -17.35 18.97
N GLY A 58 -9.14 -16.15 19.05
CA GLY A 58 -7.69 -15.91 18.98
C GLY A 58 -7.33 -14.53 18.45
N PRO A 59 -6.02 -14.22 18.35
CA PRO A 59 -5.50 -13.06 17.63
C PRO A 59 -6.03 -13.02 16.20
N ALA A 60 -6.71 -11.92 15.84
CA ALA A 60 -7.27 -11.71 14.52
C ALA A 60 -6.88 -10.33 13.99
N ILE A 61 -6.66 -10.25 12.67
CA ILE A 61 -6.49 -8.98 11.95
C ILE A 61 -7.84 -8.66 11.32
N ARG A 62 -8.43 -7.53 11.72
CA ARG A 62 -9.71 -7.05 11.18
C ARG A 62 -9.47 -5.93 10.18
N TYR A 63 -10.02 -6.10 8.99
CA TYR A 63 -10.04 -5.06 7.96
C TYR A 63 -11.37 -4.33 7.98
N HIS A 64 -11.31 -3.00 8.10
CA HIS A 64 -12.50 -2.13 8.07
C HIS A 64 -12.28 -0.99 7.09
N SER A 65 -13.08 -0.93 6.02
CA SER A 65 -13.14 0.23 5.12
C SER A 65 -14.33 1.10 5.48
N VAL A 66 -14.08 2.38 5.75
CA VAL A 66 -15.11 3.38 6.08
C VAL A 66 -15.07 4.50 5.06
N THR A 67 -16.24 4.97 4.62
CA THR A 67 -16.34 6.13 3.73
C THR A 67 -16.22 7.42 4.55
N MET A 68 -15.29 8.29 4.17
CA MET A 68 -15.09 9.59 4.80
C MET A 68 -15.34 10.74 3.82
N PRO A 69 -15.96 11.84 4.27
CA PRO A 69 -16.13 13.02 3.45
C PRO A 69 -14.80 13.76 3.27
N ALA A 70 -14.57 14.32 2.08
CA ALA A 70 -13.44 15.19 1.81
C ALA A 70 -13.63 16.55 2.51
N PHE A 71 -12.54 17.01 3.13
CA PHE A 71 -12.45 18.29 3.81
C PHE A 71 -11.58 19.23 2.99
N GLU A 72 -12.09 20.42 2.70
CA GLU A 72 -11.29 21.51 2.14
C GLU A 72 -10.47 22.22 3.22
N ARG A 73 -9.42 22.93 2.80
CA ARG A 73 -8.50 23.66 3.70
C ARG A 73 -9.22 24.69 4.58
N ASP A 74 -10.38 25.17 4.14
CA ASP A 74 -11.19 26.18 4.83
C ASP A 74 -12.27 25.58 5.74
N GLY A 75 -12.26 24.25 5.96
CA GLY A 75 -13.19 23.56 6.85
C GLY A 75 -14.57 23.26 6.24
N GLY A 76 -14.77 23.55 4.96
CA GLY A 76 -15.97 23.18 4.21
C GLY A 76 -16.04 21.68 3.91
N LEU A 77 -17.26 21.12 3.98
CA LEU A 77 -17.54 19.74 3.62
C LEU A 77 -17.80 19.66 2.11
N THR A 78 -17.02 18.88 1.36
CA THR A 78 -17.26 18.68 -0.08
C THR A 78 -18.08 17.44 -0.37
N THR A 79 -18.59 17.34 -1.59
CA THR A 79 -19.37 16.19 -2.07
C THR A 79 -18.49 14.97 -2.35
N GLU A 80 -17.17 15.15 -2.43
CA GLU A 80 -16.22 14.08 -2.68
C GLU A 80 -16.10 13.19 -1.45
N LYS A 81 -16.06 11.88 -1.68
CA LYS A 81 -15.91 10.87 -0.64
C LYS A 81 -14.68 10.03 -0.95
N TYR A 82 -13.89 9.74 0.08
CA TYR A 82 -12.77 8.82 -0.02
C TYR A 82 -12.98 7.63 0.93
N SER A 83 -12.39 6.48 0.58
CA SER A 83 -12.32 5.35 1.50
C SER A 83 -11.12 5.54 2.42
N ARG A 84 -11.36 5.36 3.72
CA ARG A 84 -10.30 5.15 4.71
C ARG A 84 -10.32 3.70 5.14
N ASN A 85 -9.19 3.03 4.95
CA ASN A 85 -9.03 1.62 5.28
C ASN A 85 -8.25 1.49 6.58
N PHE A 86 -8.76 0.68 7.50
CA PHE A 86 -8.15 0.39 8.79
C PHE A 86 -7.79 -1.09 8.88
N LEU A 87 -6.59 -1.36 9.37
CA LEU A 87 -6.15 -2.68 9.80
C LEU A 87 -6.07 -2.66 11.33
N VAL A 88 -6.96 -3.39 11.98
CA VAL A 88 -7.04 -3.47 13.44
C VAL A 88 -6.48 -4.83 13.87
N PHE A 89 -5.35 -4.80 14.57
CA PHE A 89 -4.76 -5.99 15.18
C PHE A 89 -5.35 -6.15 16.58
N THR A 90 -6.01 -7.28 16.86
CA THR A 90 -6.60 -7.50 18.20
C THR A 90 -5.55 -7.80 19.26
N ASP A 91 -4.45 -8.45 18.85
CA ASP A 91 -3.32 -8.75 19.72
C ASP A 91 -2.06 -8.13 19.11
N THR A 92 -1.54 -7.12 19.81
CA THR A 92 -0.32 -6.41 19.41
C THR A 92 0.92 -6.99 20.06
N SER A 93 0.77 -7.91 21.03
CA SER A 93 1.89 -8.45 21.81
C SER A 93 2.65 -9.55 21.06
N THR A 94 1.96 -10.30 20.21
CA THR A 94 2.55 -11.33 19.32
C THR A 94 3.25 -10.74 18.11
N ILE A 95 3.06 -9.46 17.82
CA ILE A 95 3.67 -8.79 16.68
C ILE A 95 5.11 -8.42 17.07
N PRO A 96 6.13 -9.08 16.48
CA PRO A 96 7.50 -8.82 16.86
C PRO A 96 7.89 -7.40 16.46
N THR A 97 8.48 -6.67 17.42
CA THR A 97 8.92 -5.28 17.24
C THR A 97 9.97 -5.14 16.14
N SER A 98 10.62 -6.22 15.71
CA SER A 98 11.55 -6.24 14.57
C SER A 98 10.89 -5.93 13.22
N ILE A 99 9.59 -6.17 13.06
CA ILE A 99 8.86 -5.86 11.81
C ILE A 99 8.68 -4.35 11.65
N PHE A 100 8.58 -3.61 12.75
CA PHE A 100 8.34 -2.17 12.76
C PHE A 100 9.60 -1.44 13.19
N PRO A 101 10.30 -0.74 12.28
CA PRO A 101 11.46 0.07 12.64
C PRO A 101 11.07 1.07 13.73
N THR A 102 11.55 0.82 14.95
CA THR A 102 11.26 1.62 16.14
C THR A 102 12.15 2.87 16.17
N GLU A 103 13.35 2.73 15.63
CA GLU A 103 14.27 3.85 15.45
C GLU A 103 13.87 4.65 14.21
N LYS A 104 13.56 5.93 14.43
CA LYS A 104 13.39 6.88 13.32
C LYS A 104 14.71 6.93 12.55
N PRO A 105 14.68 6.91 11.21
CA PRO A 105 15.92 7.00 10.43
C PRO A 105 16.67 8.26 10.81
N THR A 106 17.97 8.12 11.08
CA THR A 106 18.83 9.26 11.39
C THR A 106 18.84 10.21 10.20
N LYS A 107 18.56 11.50 10.44
CA LYS A 107 18.66 12.52 9.38
C LYS A 107 20.10 12.55 8.84
N PRO A 108 20.31 12.60 7.52
CA PRO A 108 21.66 12.70 6.96
C PRO A 108 22.34 13.99 7.48
N LYS A 109 23.62 13.88 7.86
CA LYS A 109 24.40 15.04 8.32
C LYS A 109 24.57 16.03 7.17
N SER A 110 24.31 17.32 7.41
CA SER A 110 24.57 18.36 6.42
C SER A 110 26.07 18.52 6.21
N LEU A 111 26.50 18.53 4.95
CA LEU A 111 27.87 18.92 4.60
C LEU A 111 28.04 20.43 4.77
N TYR A 112 29.26 20.87 5.08
CA TYR A 112 29.59 22.29 5.21
C TYR A 112 30.49 22.73 4.05
N CYS A 113 30.28 23.96 3.58
CA CYS A 113 31.05 24.54 2.50
C CYS A 113 32.52 24.71 2.91
N LYS A 114 33.44 24.27 2.06
CA LYS A 114 34.88 24.41 2.34
C LYS A 114 35.41 25.84 2.37
N VAL A 115 34.70 26.77 1.73
CA VAL A 115 35.11 28.18 1.65
C VAL A 115 34.46 29.00 2.76
N THR A 116 33.14 28.85 2.96
CA THR A 116 32.36 29.73 3.85
C THR A 116 31.99 29.09 5.18
N GLY A 117 32.15 27.76 5.35
CA GLY A 117 31.71 27.05 6.56
C GLY A 117 30.19 26.96 6.75
N LEU A 118 29.40 27.55 5.86
CA LEU A 118 27.93 27.46 5.87
C LEU A 118 27.46 26.07 5.40
N PRO A 119 26.26 25.62 5.78
CA PRO A 119 25.70 24.39 5.24
C PRO A 119 25.69 24.43 3.71
N ALA A 120 26.25 23.40 3.10
CA ALA A 120 26.40 23.30 1.67
C ALA A 120 25.10 22.84 1.04
N LYS A 121 24.71 23.55 -0.03
CA LYS A 121 23.53 23.24 -0.82
C LYS A 121 23.86 22.31 -2.00
N TYR A 122 25.11 22.36 -2.48
CA TYR A 122 25.56 21.64 -3.66
C TYR A 122 26.96 21.05 -3.48
N ILE A 123 27.34 20.13 -4.36
CA ILE A 123 28.67 19.53 -4.46
C ILE A 123 29.17 19.73 -5.89
N ASP A 124 30.42 20.21 -6.06
CA ASP A 124 31.01 20.35 -7.39
C ASP A 124 31.41 18.98 -7.98
N PRO A 125 30.98 18.60 -9.19
CA PRO A 125 31.29 17.29 -9.79
C PRO A 125 32.78 17.05 -10.05
N LEU A 126 33.58 18.11 -10.27
CA LEU A 126 35.01 17.95 -10.54
C LEU A 126 35.84 17.83 -9.25
N THR A 127 35.67 18.77 -8.33
CA THR A 127 36.45 18.81 -7.08
C THR A 127 35.86 17.95 -5.97
N LYS A 128 34.60 17.52 -6.10
CA LYS A 128 33.80 16.86 -5.05
C LYS A 128 33.70 17.68 -3.77
N PHE A 129 33.88 19.01 -3.87
CA PHE A 129 33.81 19.88 -2.72
C PHE A 129 32.40 20.45 -2.51
N PRO A 130 31.88 20.39 -1.27
CA PRO A 130 30.61 20.99 -0.93
C PRO A 130 30.71 22.52 -0.94
N TYR A 131 29.68 23.20 -1.48
CA TYR A 131 29.58 24.65 -1.49
C TYR A 131 28.15 25.17 -1.24
N SER A 132 28.06 26.40 -0.75
CA SER A 132 26.78 27.04 -0.39
C SER A 132 26.36 28.13 -1.37
N THR A 133 27.30 29.00 -1.78
CA THR A 133 27.05 30.16 -2.66
C THR A 133 27.81 30.06 -3.98
N ALA A 134 27.37 30.82 -5.00
CA ALA A 134 28.06 30.88 -6.29
C ALA A 134 29.49 31.46 -6.20
N GLN A 135 29.73 32.39 -5.28
CA GLN A 135 31.07 32.92 -5.00
C GLN A 135 32.01 31.83 -4.47
N ALA A 136 31.53 30.98 -3.55
CA ALA A 136 32.30 29.86 -3.05
C ALA A 136 32.64 28.85 -4.15
N PHE A 137 31.71 28.59 -5.08
CA PHE A 137 31.97 27.76 -6.25
C PHE A 137 33.09 28.32 -7.14
N LYS A 138 33.09 29.64 -7.39
CA LYS A 138 34.13 30.32 -8.16
C LYS A 138 35.51 30.15 -7.50
N VAL A 139 35.61 30.41 -6.20
CA VAL A 139 36.86 30.22 -5.44
C VAL A 139 37.37 28.78 -5.53
N ILE A 140 36.47 27.80 -5.42
CA ILE A 140 36.82 26.37 -5.54
C ILE A 140 37.39 26.05 -6.93
N ARG A 141 36.75 26.55 -8.00
CA ARG A 141 37.20 26.30 -9.38
C ARG A 141 38.48 27.04 -9.74
N ASP A 142 38.63 28.29 -9.30
CA ASP A 142 39.84 29.07 -9.52
C ASP A 142 41.05 28.37 -8.87
N ARG A 143 40.87 27.85 -7.65
CA ARG A 143 41.91 27.06 -6.97
C ARG A 143 42.22 25.75 -7.69
N TYR A 144 41.20 25.04 -8.16
CA TYR A 144 41.39 23.80 -8.93
C TYR A 144 42.17 24.02 -10.22
N VAL A 145 41.93 25.12 -10.94
CA VAL A 145 42.67 25.46 -12.17
C VAL A 145 44.13 25.74 -11.84
N LYS A 146 44.42 26.55 -10.83
CA LYS A 146 45.80 26.83 -10.39
C LYS A 146 46.57 25.56 -10.03
N GLU A 147 45.97 24.68 -9.23
CA GLU A 147 46.60 23.40 -8.87
C GLU A 147 46.84 22.49 -10.08
N LYS A 148 46.06 22.64 -11.17
CA LYS A 148 46.27 21.91 -12.43
C LYS A 148 47.37 22.54 -13.27
N GLU A 149 47.43 23.87 -13.32
CA GLU A 149 48.48 24.63 -14.02
C GLU A 149 49.85 24.36 -13.37
N GLU A 150 49.97 24.46 -12.05
CA GLU A 150 51.19 24.16 -11.30
C GLU A 150 51.70 22.74 -11.60
N LYS A 151 50.80 21.75 -11.60
CA LYS A 151 51.16 20.36 -11.97
C LYS A 151 51.58 20.19 -13.42
N CYS A 152 51.00 20.97 -14.34
CA CYS A 152 51.42 20.97 -15.74
C CYS A 152 52.81 21.60 -15.88
N GLU A 153 53.08 22.71 -15.20
CA GLU A 153 54.38 23.39 -15.18
C GLU A 153 55.47 22.48 -14.58
N GLU A 154 55.21 21.84 -13.45
CA GLU A 154 56.11 20.85 -12.84
C GLU A 154 56.47 19.72 -13.82
N ARG A 155 55.48 19.22 -14.56
CA ARG A 155 55.70 18.16 -15.54
C ARG A 155 56.52 18.65 -16.75
N LEU A 156 56.31 19.90 -17.18
CA LEU A 156 57.11 20.51 -18.25
C LEU A 156 58.56 20.71 -17.81
N GLN A 157 58.78 21.17 -16.57
CA GLN A 157 60.10 21.31 -15.97
C GLN A 157 60.85 19.96 -15.93
N GLN A 158 60.18 18.91 -15.48
CA GLN A 158 60.76 17.55 -15.48
C GLN A 158 61.14 17.07 -16.88
N LEU A 159 60.32 17.38 -17.89
CA LEU A 159 60.61 17.04 -19.28
C LEU A 159 61.79 17.85 -19.83
N SER A 160 61.91 19.14 -19.51
CA SER A 160 63.06 19.95 -19.93
C SER A 160 64.35 19.43 -19.32
N ASP A 161 64.34 19.14 -18.01
CA ASP A 161 65.51 18.62 -17.29
C ASP A 161 65.95 17.27 -17.87
N TRP A 162 65.00 16.38 -18.17
CA TRP A 162 65.26 15.10 -18.83
C TRP A 162 65.85 15.26 -20.24
N LEU A 163 65.34 16.20 -21.04
CA LEU A 163 65.88 16.48 -22.38
C LEU A 163 67.31 17.02 -22.32
N GLU A 164 67.61 17.88 -21.36
CA GLU A 164 68.97 18.37 -21.13
C GLU A 164 69.91 17.24 -20.74
N GLU A 165 69.49 16.34 -19.85
CA GLU A 165 70.26 15.17 -19.47
C GLU A 165 70.57 14.27 -20.68
N LYS A 166 69.57 13.99 -21.53
CA LYS A 166 69.77 13.22 -22.77
C LYS A 166 70.74 13.87 -23.74
N LYS A 167 70.68 15.20 -23.90
CA LYS A 167 71.66 15.94 -24.70
C LYS A 167 73.07 15.79 -24.13
N ARG A 168 73.23 15.93 -22.81
CA ARG A 168 74.53 15.76 -22.12
C ARG A 168 75.09 14.34 -22.32
N LEU A 169 74.27 13.30 -22.21
CA LEU A 169 74.68 11.92 -22.45
C LEU A 169 75.09 11.67 -23.91
N LYS A 170 74.35 12.24 -24.87
CA LYS A 170 74.68 12.10 -26.30
C LYS A 170 76.02 12.75 -26.65
N ILE A 171 76.32 13.94 -26.10
CA ILE A 171 77.61 14.61 -26.27
C ILE A 171 78.76 13.77 -25.71
N LYS A 172 78.55 13.11 -24.55
CA LYS A 172 79.54 12.20 -23.94
C LYS A 172 79.79 10.94 -24.78
N GLN A 173 78.81 10.47 -25.55
CA GLN A 173 78.96 9.29 -26.42
C GLN A 173 79.68 9.59 -27.73
N THR A 174 79.67 10.85 -28.17
CA THR A 174 80.31 11.30 -29.43
C THR A 174 81.76 11.78 -29.27
N ARG A 175 82.27 11.83 -28.04
CA ARG A 175 83.69 12.10 -27.72
C ARG A 175 84.39 10.79 -27.39
#